data_AF-A0AAC9D640-F1
#
_entry.id   AF-A0AAC9D640-F1
#
_cell.length_a   1.000
_cell.length_b   1.000
_cell.length_c   1.000
_cell.angle_alpha   90.00
_cell.angle_beta   90.00
_cell.angle_gamma   90.00
#
_symmetry.space_group_name_H-M   'P 1'
#
loop_
_entity.id
_entity.type
_entity.pdbx_description
1 polymer ?
#
loop_
_entity_poly.entity_id
_entity_poly.type
_entity_poly.pdbx_seq_one_letter_code
_entity_poly.pdbx_strand_id
1 'polypeptide(L)'
;MILKYLKPFGLVLLLFSFYTSKGQNNLSNEALLAEASLLHLQKDYKNAILKLEKAFSIQKPDALNAYKAAGMYSLDENKTKALQYLNLSLDKGWTEADQLLIDPYFDFIRNNYSEEWKIIVQKAHLKEQEYEKTLKLPELRKQINAMGIEDQKVRYSKIQTSDPEKLNALQQKINELDYKNLSTAKEILRSNGWPKISQIGKDGAHNFWLIVQHSDQDILFQKKALEEMEKLKGTKELEIENYAFLYDRVQCNLNYKQVYGTQVNWTQNGEASSFRSIIKENETDKRRASLELLPLRIYALNYGFKYILPTAAIASKKDQKDKEDTLSLINSAKKYYESKEFQNVYENYNNASMILGGMTSAQNFEAAELFAKIYNQTNEEQYRSIALDFLSLNHLRGDLNLKSLLSNAAFQKFYSENRWKDIVGSL
;
A
#
# COMPACT_ATOMS: atom_id res chain seq x y z
N MET A 1 -26.27 -8.94 -23.97
CA MET A 1 -26.11 -7.59 -23.39
C MET A 1 -24.88 -7.63 -22.51
N ILE A 2 -23.93 -6.76 -22.85
CA ILE A 2 -22.47 -6.86 -22.66
C ILE A 2 -22.08 -6.64 -21.19
N LEU A 3 -21.29 -7.55 -20.59
CA LEU A 3 -20.48 -7.36 -19.36
C LEU A 3 -19.62 -8.61 -19.06
N LYS A 4 -18.90 -9.11 -20.07
CA LYS A 4 -17.71 -9.96 -19.89
C LYS A 4 -16.54 -9.12 -20.44
N TYR A 5 -15.39 -9.14 -19.77
CA TYR A 5 -14.19 -8.30 -20.02
C TYR A 5 -14.14 -6.94 -19.30
N LEU A 6 -14.23 -6.95 -17.97
CA LEU A 6 -13.57 -5.93 -17.14
C LEU A 6 -12.31 -6.57 -16.54
N LYS A 7 -11.20 -5.87 -16.71
CA LYS A 7 -9.80 -6.33 -16.67
C LYS A 7 -9.22 -6.28 -15.25
N PRO A 8 -8.11 -7.00 -14.95
CA PRO A 8 -7.43 -6.91 -13.66
C PRO A 8 -6.88 -5.51 -13.42
N PHE A 9 -7.48 -4.76 -12.50
CA PHE A 9 -7.05 -3.42 -12.11
C PHE A 9 -6.10 -3.46 -10.90
N GLY A 10 -4.89 -3.97 -11.10
CA GLY A 10 -3.79 -3.57 -10.22
C GLY A 10 -3.46 -2.11 -10.51
N LEU A 11 -3.65 -1.22 -9.56
CA LEU A 11 -3.36 0.21 -9.72
C LEU A 11 -1.87 0.46 -9.45
N VAL A 12 -1.03 0.40 -10.48
CA VAL A 12 0.39 0.81 -10.38
C VAL A 12 0.84 1.46 -11.68
N LEU A 13 0.56 2.76 -11.80
CA LEU A 13 1.46 3.76 -12.38
C LEU A 13 0.92 5.10 -11.88
N LEU A 14 1.65 5.71 -10.95
CA LEU A 14 1.20 6.78 -10.06
C LEU A 14 0.10 6.30 -9.10
N LEU A 15 0.50 5.64 -8.01
CA LEU A 15 -0.27 5.82 -6.78
C LEU A 15 -0.41 7.33 -6.61
N PHE A 16 -1.66 7.78 -6.69
CA PHE A 16 -2.03 9.17 -6.57
C PHE A 16 -1.45 9.68 -5.25
N SER A 17 -0.28 10.32 -5.30
CA SER A 17 0.13 11.20 -4.22
C SER A 17 -0.90 12.31 -4.23
N PHE A 18 -1.83 12.32 -3.28
CA PHE A 18 -2.82 13.38 -3.19
C PHE A 18 -2.13 14.53 -2.46
N TYR A 19 -1.53 15.44 -3.23
CA TYR A 19 -1.21 16.74 -2.67
C TYR A 19 -2.53 17.44 -2.38
N THR A 20 -3.02 17.32 -1.15
CA THR A 20 -4.02 18.24 -0.64
C THR A 20 -3.35 19.59 -0.53
N SER A 21 -3.64 20.48 -1.49
CA SER A 21 -3.32 21.88 -1.28
C SER A 21 -4.05 22.34 -0.02
N LYS A 22 -3.36 23.08 0.84
CA LYS A 22 -3.88 23.61 2.11
C LYS A 22 -5.34 24.08 2.00
N GLY A 23 -6.22 23.42 2.75
CA GLY A 23 -7.56 23.91 3.08
C GLY A 23 -8.62 22.81 3.03
N GLN A 24 -9.35 22.63 4.13
CA GLN A 24 -10.58 21.83 4.23
C GLN A 24 -11.72 22.29 3.29
N ASN A 25 -11.47 23.19 2.33
CA ASN A 25 -12.50 24.05 1.73
C ASN A 25 -12.87 23.72 0.29
N ASN A 26 -12.47 22.58 -0.29
CA ASN A 26 -13.02 22.23 -1.60
C ASN A 26 -13.24 20.74 -1.88
N LEU A 27 -13.91 20.04 -0.97
CA LEU A 27 -14.36 18.65 -1.15
C LEU A 27 -15.04 18.39 -2.50
N SER A 28 -15.66 19.40 -3.12
CA SER A 28 -16.17 19.32 -4.49
C SER A 28 -15.07 19.18 -5.56
N ASN A 29 -13.98 19.94 -5.46
CA ASN A 29 -12.83 19.81 -6.34
C ASN A 29 -12.18 18.43 -6.22
N GLU A 30 -11.92 17.97 -4.98
CA GLU A 30 -11.27 16.67 -4.79
C GLU A 30 -12.16 15.50 -5.20
N ALA A 31 -13.49 15.61 -5.03
CA ALA A 31 -14.43 14.64 -5.58
C ALA A 31 -14.39 14.58 -7.11
N LEU A 32 -14.29 15.74 -7.79
CA LEU A 32 -14.17 15.76 -9.26
C LEU A 32 -12.85 15.14 -9.74
N LEU A 33 -11.74 15.39 -9.05
CA LEU A 33 -10.45 14.75 -9.35
C LEU A 33 -10.50 13.24 -9.13
N ALA A 34 -11.16 12.77 -8.07
CA ALA A 34 -11.33 11.35 -7.79
C ALA A 34 -12.24 10.67 -8.84
N GLU A 35 -13.33 11.31 -9.24
CA GLU A 35 -14.20 10.84 -10.32
C GLU A 35 -13.47 10.77 -11.67
N ALA A 36 -12.64 11.78 -11.99
CA ALA A 36 -11.83 11.77 -13.20
C ALA A 36 -10.84 10.60 -13.20
N SER A 37 -10.21 10.35 -12.06
CA SER A 37 -9.26 9.24 -11.87
C SER A 37 -9.92 7.89 -12.10
N LEU A 38 -11.13 7.70 -11.58
CA LEU A 38 -11.93 6.50 -11.81
C LEU A 38 -12.27 6.30 -13.30
N LEU A 39 -12.76 7.34 -13.97
CA LEU A 39 -13.10 7.27 -15.40
C LEU A 39 -11.86 6.95 -16.25
N HIS A 40 -10.71 7.51 -15.88
CA HIS A 40 -9.44 7.19 -16.53
C HIS A 40 -9.07 5.70 -16.36
N LEU A 41 -9.22 5.12 -15.17
CA LEU A 41 -9.02 3.68 -14.98
C LEU A 41 -9.96 2.87 -15.87
N GLN A 42 -11.20 3.30 -16.01
CA GLN A 42 -12.19 2.69 -16.90
C GLN A 42 -11.91 2.92 -18.40
N LYS A 43 -10.81 3.61 -18.74
CA LYS A 43 -10.43 4.03 -20.10
C LYS A 43 -11.44 4.97 -20.77
N ASP A 44 -12.29 5.61 -19.99
CA ASP A 44 -13.22 6.64 -20.45
C ASP A 44 -12.55 8.03 -20.34
N TYR A 45 -11.52 8.23 -21.15
CA TYR A 45 -10.68 9.43 -21.09
C TYR A 45 -11.47 10.71 -21.39
N LYS A 46 -12.42 10.64 -22.34
CA LYS A 46 -13.26 11.78 -22.72
C LYS A 46 -14.08 12.31 -21.54
N ASN A 47 -14.75 11.42 -20.79
CA ASN A 47 -15.50 11.86 -19.61
C ASN A 47 -14.57 12.20 -18.43
N ALA A 48 -13.43 11.51 -18.29
CA ALA A 48 -12.42 11.85 -17.28
C ALA A 48 -11.92 13.30 -17.46
N ILE A 49 -11.62 13.69 -18.70
CA ILE A 49 -11.19 15.05 -19.06
C ILE A 49 -12.25 16.09 -18.68
N LEU A 50 -13.54 15.82 -18.94
CA LEU A 50 -14.63 16.74 -18.56
C LEU A 50 -14.66 16.99 -17.05
N LYS A 51 -14.42 15.95 -16.25
CA LYS A 51 -14.34 16.04 -14.78
C LYS A 51 -13.10 16.82 -14.33
N LEU A 52 -11.93 16.55 -14.93
CA LEU A 52 -10.70 17.30 -14.65
C LEU A 52 -10.84 18.78 -14.97
N GLU A 53 -11.33 19.14 -16.16
CA GLU A 53 -11.48 20.55 -16.55
C GLU A 53 -12.48 21.28 -15.65
N LYS A 54 -13.55 20.59 -15.21
CA LYS A 54 -14.45 21.13 -14.19
C LYS A 54 -13.75 21.35 -12.86
N ALA A 55 -12.91 20.41 -12.41
CA ALA A 55 -12.07 20.58 -11.23
C ALA A 55 -11.15 21.81 -11.38
N PHE A 56 -10.49 21.94 -12.54
CA PHE A 56 -9.56 23.03 -12.83
C PHE A 56 -10.22 24.41 -12.91
N SER A 57 -11.51 24.47 -13.23
CA SER A 57 -12.31 25.71 -13.14
C SER A 57 -12.52 26.18 -11.70
N ILE A 58 -12.51 25.25 -10.74
CA ILE A 58 -12.65 25.53 -9.32
C ILE A 58 -11.28 25.88 -8.72
N GLN A 59 -10.27 25.07 -9.05
CA GLN A 59 -8.91 25.24 -8.56
C GLN A 59 -7.89 24.90 -9.65
N LYS A 60 -7.02 25.86 -9.99
CA LYS A 60 -5.96 25.64 -10.97
C LYS A 60 -5.07 24.45 -10.58
N PRO A 61 -4.68 23.59 -11.54
CA PRO A 61 -3.87 22.42 -11.25
C PRO A 61 -2.48 22.80 -10.74
N ASP A 62 -1.99 21.97 -9.83
CA ASP A 62 -0.57 21.88 -9.48
C ASP A 62 0.21 21.06 -10.54
N ALA A 63 1.52 20.86 -10.32
CA ALA A 63 2.37 20.14 -11.25
C ALA A 63 1.87 18.72 -11.54
N LEU A 64 1.45 17.99 -10.50
CA LEU A 64 0.99 16.60 -10.61
C LEU A 64 -0.35 16.51 -11.35
N ASN A 65 -1.33 17.34 -11.01
CA ASN A 65 -2.64 17.29 -11.68
C ASN A 65 -2.55 17.80 -13.12
N ALA A 66 -1.65 18.74 -13.42
CA ALA A 66 -1.34 19.12 -14.81
C ALA A 66 -0.69 17.95 -15.57
N TYR A 67 0.25 17.21 -14.95
CA TYR A 67 0.86 16.03 -15.56
C TYR A 67 -0.19 14.96 -15.89
N LYS A 68 -1.07 14.64 -14.93
CA LYS A 68 -2.19 13.71 -15.11
C LYS A 68 -3.12 14.12 -16.25
N ALA A 69 -3.49 15.40 -16.29
CA ALA A 69 -4.32 15.94 -17.38
C ALA A 69 -3.64 15.79 -18.73
N ALA A 70 -2.33 16.05 -18.81
CA ALA A 70 -1.58 15.87 -20.03
C ALA A 70 -1.57 14.42 -20.51
N GLY A 71 -1.38 13.46 -19.59
CA GLY A 71 -1.48 12.03 -19.88
C GLY A 71 -2.86 11.64 -20.42
N MET A 72 -3.94 12.10 -19.76
CA MET A 72 -5.31 11.83 -20.24
C MET A 72 -5.59 12.42 -21.61
N TYR A 73 -5.12 13.64 -21.90
CA TYR A 73 -5.26 14.24 -23.23
C TYR A 73 -4.41 13.53 -24.29
N SER A 74 -3.24 13.00 -23.91
CA SER A 74 -2.43 12.18 -24.82
C SER A 74 -3.11 10.85 -25.14
N LEU A 75 -3.71 10.20 -24.15
CA LEU A 75 -4.52 8.98 -24.32
C LEU A 75 -5.80 9.20 -25.14
N ASP A 76 -6.34 10.42 -25.13
CA ASP A 76 -7.45 10.90 -25.98
C ASP A 76 -6.96 11.45 -27.35
N GLU A 77 -5.68 11.25 -27.68
CA GLU A 77 -5.06 11.68 -28.95
C GLU A 77 -5.10 13.21 -29.20
N ASN A 78 -5.29 14.02 -28.16
CA ASN A 78 -5.35 15.47 -28.25
C ASN A 78 -3.97 16.10 -28.02
N LYS A 79 -3.17 16.19 -29.10
CA LYS A 79 -1.81 16.75 -29.08
C LYS A 79 -1.71 18.10 -28.38
N THR A 80 -2.54 19.06 -28.81
CA THR A 80 -2.41 20.46 -28.38
C THR A 80 -2.60 20.60 -26.87
N LYS A 81 -3.63 19.96 -26.33
CA LYS A 81 -3.90 20.01 -24.88
C LYS A 81 -2.88 19.19 -24.08
N ALA A 82 -2.44 18.03 -24.59
CA ALA A 82 -1.40 17.24 -23.94
C ALA A 82 -0.10 18.04 -23.78
N LEU A 83 0.41 18.67 -24.85
CA LEU A 83 1.61 19.49 -24.80
C LEU A 83 1.44 20.76 -23.95
N GLN A 84 0.25 21.37 -23.95
CA GLN A 84 -0.07 22.52 -23.10
C GLN A 84 0.04 22.16 -21.61
N TYR A 85 -0.58 21.06 -21.19
CA TYR A 85 -0.56 20.62 -19.80
C TYR A 85 0.79 20.06 -19.36
N LEU A 86 1.55 19.41 -20.26
CA LEU A 86 2.95 19.03 -19.99
C LEU A 86 3.81 20.26 -19.68
N ASN A 87 3.73 21.30 -20.52
CA ASN A 87 4.45 22.54 -20.26
C ASN A 87 4.04 23.17 -18.92
N LEU A 88 2.74 23.24 -18.64
CA LEU A 88 2.24 23.76 -17.37
C LEU A 88 2.78 22.97 -16.19
N SER A 89 2.80 21.63 -16.28
CA SER A 89 3.34 20.76 -15.24
C SER A 89 4.82 21.06 -14.96
N LEU A 90 5.64 21.15 -16.01
CA LEU A 90 7.07 21.51 -15.90
C LEU A 90 7.28 22.91 -15.32
N ASP A 91 6.45 23.88 -15.71
CA ASP A 91 6.53 25.25 -15.19
C ASP A 91 6.06 25.37 -13.73
N LYS A 92 5.23 24.42 -13.27
CA LYS A 92 4.81 24.28 -11.87
C LYS A 92 5.77 23.46 -11.01
N GLY A 93 6.87 22.96 -11.58
CA GLY A 93 7.92 22.27 -10.84
C GLY A 93 7.80 20.76 -10.83
N TRP A 94 7.26 20.14 -11.88
CA TRP A 94 7.46 18.70 -12.11
C TRP A 94 8.94 18.42 -12.40
N THR A 95 9.49 17.40 -11.75
CA THR A 95 10.94 17.13 -11.73
C THR A 95 11.31 15.69 -12.07
N GLU A 96 10.37 14.86 -12.50
CA GLU A 96 10.63 13.44 -12.82
C GLU A 96 10.79 13.27 -14.33
N ALA A 97 11.92 13.70 -14.90
CA ALA A 97 12.12 13.63 -16.36
C ALA A 97 12.23 12.17 -16.82
N ASP A 98 13.02 11.34 -16.13
CA ASP A 98 13.18 9.92 -16.49
C ASP A 98 11.84 9.17 -16.51
N GLN A 99 10.94 9.48 -15.58
CA GLN A 99 9.58 8.94 -15.56
C GLN A 99 8.79 9.38 -16.82
N LEU A 100 8.82 10.66 -17.18
CA LEU A 100 8.16 11.18 -18.39
C LEU A 100 8.63 10.46 -19.66
N LEU A 101 9.91 10.11 -19.75
CA LEU A 101 10.48 9.42 -20.92
C LEU A 101 9.93 8.01 -21.12
N ILE A 102 9.49 7.34 -20.05
CA ILE A 102 9.05 5.95 -20.08
C ILE A 102 7.54 5.80 -19.86
N ASP A 103 6.85 6.86 -19.45
CA ASP A 103 5.44 6.82 -19.09
C ASP A 103 4.58 6.53 -20.34
N PRO A 104 3.89 5.37 -20.40
CA PRO A 104 3.17 4.94 -21.59
C PRO A 104 1.99 5.85 -21.95
N TYR A 105 1.53 6.72 -21.05
CA TYR A 105 0.46 7.67 -21.36
C TYR A 105 0.85 8.65 -22.46
N PHE A 106 2.16 8.84 -22.69
CA PHE A 106 2.68 9.75 -23.71
C PHE A 106 3.14 9.05 -24.99
N ASP A 107 2.86 7.76 -25.17
CA ASP A 107 3.26 7.02 -26.39
C ASP A 107 2.69 7.65 -27.66
N PHE A 108 1.44 8.14 -27.61
CA PHE A 108 0.82 8.86 -28.73
C PHE A 108 1.64 10.08 -29.15
N ILE A 109 2.03 10.93 -28.19
CA ILE A 109 2.82 12.14 -28.48
C ILE A 109 4.22 11.76 -28.95
N ARG A 110 4.87 10.84 -28.22
CA ARG A 110 6.25 10.40 -28.47
C ARG A 110 6.43 9.80 -29.86
N ASN A 111 5.48 8.99 -30.31
CA ASN A 111 5.59 8.26 -31.57
C ASN A 111 5.17 9.10 -32.78
N ASN A 112 4.23 10.03 -32.62
CA ASN A 112 3.66 10.79 -33.75
C ASN A 112 4.22 12.23 -33.88
N TYR A 113 4.78 12.80 -32.81
CA TYR A 113 5.25 14.20 -32.76
C TYR A 113 6.63 14.29 -32.12
N SER A 114 7.60 13.62 -32.74
CA SER A 114 8.95 13.42 -32.19
C SER A 114 9.71 14.72 -31.95
N GLU A 115 9.54 15.74 -32.79
CA GLU A 115 10.21 17.04 -32.63
C GLU A 115 9.65 17.82 -31.43
N GLU A 116 8.33 17.92 -31.29
CA GLU A 116 7.72 18.53 -30.10
C GLU A 116 8.05 17.75 -28.82
N TRP A 117 8.09 16.41 -28.90
CA TRP A 117 8.47 15.57 -27.78
C TRP A 117 9.91 15.84 -27.32
N LYS A 118 10.87 15.95 -28.26
CA LYS A 118 12.26 16.31 -27.94
C LYS A 118 12.35 17.65 -27.19
N ILE A 119 11.57 18.65 -27.58
CA ILE A 119 11.54 19.95 -26.91
C ILE A 119 11.03 19.82 -25.47
N ILE A 120 9.95 19.06 -25.25
CA ILE A 120 9.42 18.81 -23.91
C ILE A 120 10.44 18.08 -23.04
N VAL A 121 11.06 17.02 -23.56
CA VAL A 121 12.07 16.22 -22.86
C VAL A 121 13.27 17.08 -22.48
N GLN A 122 13.77 17.92 -23.40
CA GLN A 122 14.86 18.84 -23.11
C GLN A 122 14.47 19.81 -21.99
N LYS A 123 13.26 20.39 -22.03
CA LYS A 123 12.75 21.26 -20.97
C LYS A 123 12.66 20.52 -19.62
N ALA A 124 12.17 19.28 -19.62
CA ALA A 124 12.06 18.46 -18.42
C ALA A 124 13.43 18.20 -17.76
N HIS A 125 14.43 17.77 -18.54
CA HIS A 125 15.77 17.55 -18.02
C HIS A 125 16.42 18.83 -17.50
N LEU A 126 16.27 19.97 -18.19
CA LEU A 126 16.80 21.25 -17.70
C LEU A 126 16.16 21.67 -16.38
N LYS A 127 14.83 21.52 -16.24
CA LYS A 127 14.11 21.82 -15.00
C LYS A 127 14.55 20.91 -13.86
N GLU A 128 14.71 19.62 -14.12
CA GLU A 128 15.20 18.66 -13.12
C GLU A 128 16.64 18.98 -12.70
N GLN A 129 17.55 19.27 -13.63
CA GLN A 129 18.93 19.65 -13.32
C GLN A 129 19.02 20.92 -12.45
N GLU A 130 18.19 21.94 -12.71
CA GLU A 130 18.15 23.12 -11.85
C GLU A 130 17.57 22.80 -10.47
N TYR A 131 16.58 21.92 -10.39
CA TYR A 131 16.02 21.47 -9.12
C TYR A 131 17.03 20.67 -8.28
N GLU A 132 17.79 19.76 -8.90
CA GLU A 132 18.78 18.92 -8.22
C GLU A 132 19.85 19.74 -7.49
N LYS A 133 20.26 20.88 -8.05
CA LYS A 133 21.20 21.82 -7.41
C LYS A 133 20.69 22.38 -6.07
N THR A 134 19.37 22.34 -5.85
CA THR A 134 18.76 22.82 -4.60
C THR A 134 18.72 21.76 -3.51
N LEU A 135 18.98 20.50 -3.84
CA LEU A 135 18.86 19.37 -2.94
C LEU A 135 20.16 19.11 -2.16
N LYS A 136 20.01 18.60 -0.93
CA LYS A 136 21.17 18.25 -0.10
C LYS A 136 21.80 16.91 -0.49
N LEU A 137 20.99 15.98 -1.02
CA LEU A 137 21.41 14.62 -1.36
C LEU A 137 20.91 14.23 -2.78
N PRO A 138 21.32 14.95 -3.85
CA PRO A 138 20.83 14.70 -5.20
C PRO A 138 21.18 13.30 -5.72
N GLU A 139 22.38 12.78 -5.40
CA GLU A 139 22.76 11.42 -5.81
C GLU A 139 21.90 10.34 -5.13
N LEU A 140 21.52 10.55 -3.86
CA LEU A 140 20.61 9.65 -3.17
C LEU A 140 19.21 9.70 -3.79
N ARG A 141 18.70 10.89 -4.14
CA ARG A 141 17.45 11.03 -4.91
C ARG A 141 17.52 10.23 -6.21
N LYS A 142 18.58 10.40 -6.99
CA LYS A 142 18.76 9.71 -8.27
C LYS A 142 18.76 8.19 -8.11
N GLN A 143 19.47 7.67 -7.11
CA GLN A 143 19.47 6.25 -6.79
C GLN A 143 18.05 5.75 -6.45
N ILE A 144 17.34 6.45 -5.56
CA ILE A 144 15.99 6.08 -5.12
C ILE A 144 14.98 6.14 -6.28
N ASN A 145 15.05 7.18 -7.10
CA ASN A 145 14.17 7.32 -8.26
C ASN A 145 14.39 6.20 -9.27
N ALA A 146 15.63 5.80 -9.53
CA ALA A 146 15.93 4.65 -10.39
C ALA A 146 15.31 3.35 -9.82
N MET A 147 15.42 3.12 -8.51
CA MET A 147 14.78 1.97 -7.85
C MET A 147 13.25 2.00 -7.99
N GLY A 148 12.63 3.17 -7.79
CA GLY A 148 11.19 3.36 -7.94
C GLY A 148 10.71 3.10 -9.36
N ILE A 149 11.42 3.64 -10.37
CA ILE A 149 11.12 3.41 -11.79
C ILE A 149 11.17 1.92 -12.14
N GLU A 150 12.21 1.20 -11.72
CA GLU A 150 12.33 -0.24 -11.97
C GLU A 150 11.19 -1.02 -11.31
N ASP A 151 10.87 -0.71 -10.05
CA ASP A 151 9.78 -1.35 -9.29
C ASP A 151 8.42 -1.16 -9.99
N GLN A 152 8.06 0.09 -10.29
CA GLN A 152 6.77 0.42 -10.88
C GLN A 152 6.63 -0.16 -12.29
N LYS A 153 7.71 -0.16 -13.10
CA LYS A 153 7.70 -0.69 -14.47
C LYS A 153 7.34 -2.17 -14.54
N VAL A 154 7.91 -3.00 -13.66
CA VAL A 154 7.63 -4.45 -13.66
C VAL A 154 6.20 -4.71 -13.17
N ARG A 155 5.74 -4.00 -12.13
CA ARG A 155 4.38 -4.10 -11.61
C ARG A 155 3.35 -3.70 -12.66
N TYR A 156 3.57 -2.59 -13.38
CA TYR A 156 2.72 -2.19 -14.49
C TYR A 156 2.65 -3.23 -15.59
N SER A 157 3.81 -3.79 -15.99
CA SER A 157 3.86 -4.83 -17.02
C SER A 157 3.01 -6.05 -16.64
N LYS A 158 2.98 -6.41 -15.34
CA LYS A 158 2.17 -7.50 -14.82
C LYS A 158 0.67 -7.23 -14.98
N ILE A 159 0.25 -5.98 -14.78
CA ILE A 159 -1.16 -5.57 -14.93
C ILE A 159 -1.62 -5.61 -16.39
N GLN A 160 -0.71 -5.36 -17.34
CA GLN A 160 -1.02 -5.34 -18.77
C GLN A 160 -1.18 -6.73 -19.41
N THR A 161 -0.88 -7.82 -18.68
CA THR A 161 -0.91 -9.17 -19.23
C THR A 161 -1.84 -10.09 -18.46
N SER A 162 -2.50 -11.00 -19.17
CA SER A 162 -3.29 -12.10 -18.61
C SER A 162 -2.67 -13.46 -18.92
N ASP A 163 -1.49 -13.48 -19.54
CA ASP A 163 -0.76 -14.68 -19.91
C ASP A 163 -0.14 -15.31 -18.65
N PRO A 164 -0.52 -16.53 -18.26
CA PRO A 164 -0.06 -17.15 -17.02
C PRO A 164 1.47 -17.28 -16.92
N GLU A 165 2.17 -17.58 -18.02
CA GLU A 165 3.62 -17.73 -18.01
C GLU A 165 4.31 -16.38 -17.79
N LYS A 166 3.83 -15.34 -18.49
CA LYS A 166 4.34 -13.97 -18.28
C LYS A 166 4.00 -13.45 -16.88
N LEU A 167 2.82 -13.74 -16.36
CA LEU A 167 2.42 -13.38 -15.00
C LEU A 167 3.36 -14.00 -13.96
N ASN A 168 3.69 -15.28 -14.12
CA ASN A 168 4.62 -15.96 -13.22
C ASN A 168 6.04 -15.38 -13.33
N ALA A 169 6.56 -15.20 -14.54
CA ALA A 169 7.88 -14.59 -14.76
C ALA A 169 7.98 -13.17 -14.19
N LEU A 170 6.93 -12.35 -14.37
CA LEU A 170 6.86 -10.99 -13.80
C LEU A 170 6.74 -11.03 -12.28
N GLN A 171 6.02 -11.99 -11.70
CA GLN A 171 5.96 -12.15 -10.25
C GLN A 171 7.32 -12.53 -9.66
N GLN A 172 8.06 -13.44 -10.29
CA GLN A 172 9.42 -13.79 -9.88
C GLN A 172 10.35 -12.57 -9.92
N LYS A 173 10.29 -11.81 -11.02
CA LYS A 173 11.06 -10.57 -11.16
C LYS A 173 10.70 -9.51 -10.10
N ILE A 174 9.41 -9.37 -9.76
CA ILE A 174 8.98 -8.49 -8.66
C ILE A 174 9.60 -8.95 -7.34
N ASN A 175 9.55 -10.25 -7.03
CA ASN A 175 10.11 -10.77 -5.78
C ASN A 175 11.62 -10.51 -5.68
N GLU A 176 12.38 -10.80 -6.74
CA GLU A 176 13.82 -10.54 -6.80
C GLU A 176 14.14 -9.06 -6.58
N LEU A 177 13.38 -8.19 -7.23
CA LEU A 177 13.53 -6.74 -7.11
C LEU A 177 13.16 -6.25 -5.72
N ASP A 178 12.09 -6.77 -5.12
CA ASP A 178 11.67 -6.43 -3.75
C ASP A 178 12.74 -6.81 -2.72
N TYR A 179 13.41 -7.97 -2.88
CA TYR A 179 14.53 -8.34 -2.01
C TYR A 179 15.75 -7.42 -2.17
N LYS A 180 16.13 -7.10 -3.42
CA LYS A 180 17.23 -6.16 -3.72
C LYS A 180 16.94 -4.77 -3.16
N ASN A 181 15.71 -4.29 -3.38
CA ASN A 181 15.26 -2.98 -2.95
C ASN A 181 15.17 -2.90 -1.41
N LEU A 182 14.68 -3.95 -0.74
CA LEU A 182 14.67 -4.04 0.72
C LEU A 182 16.08 -3.92 1.31
N SER A 183 17.06 -4.65 0.76
CA SER A 183 18.44 -4.57 1.23
C SER A 183 18.99 -3.14 1.14
N THR A 184 18.78 -2.50 -0.01
CA THR A 184 19.22 -1.12 -0.24
C THR A 184 18.48 -0.13 0.67
N ALA A 185 17.16 -0.30 0.84
CA ALA A 185 16.35 0.57 1.69
C ALA A 185 16.75 0.49 3.17
N LYS A 186 17.13 -0.70 3.66
CA LYS A 186 17.70 -0.87 5.01
C LYS A 186 18.98 -0.07 5.19
N GLU A 187 19.87 -0.07 4.20
CA GLU A 187 21.12 0.70 4.23
C GLU A 187 20.87 2.21 4.22
N ILE A 188 19.95 2.66 3.37
CA ILE A 188 19.54 4.07 3.30
C ILE A 188 18.97 4.51 4.65
N LEU A 189 18.01 3.75 5.21
CA LEU A 189 17.37 4.07 6.49
C LEU A 189 18.39 4.08 7.64
N ARG A 190 19.32 3.11 7.67
CA ARG A 190 20.39 3.04 8.69
C ARG A 190 21.31 4.26 8.63
N SER A 191 21.63 4.74 7.43
CA SER A 191 22.63 5.79 7.24
C SER A 191 22.06 7.20 7.34
N ASN A 192 20.78 7.38 6.98
CA ASN A 192 20.17 8.71 6.85
C ASN A 192 18.96 8.94 7.77
N GLY A 193 18.48 7.91 8.49
CA GLY A 193 17.12 7.91 9.01
C GLY A 193 16.10 7.91 7.87
N TRP A 194 14.89 8.41 8.09
CA TRP A 194 13.95 8.64 7.00
C TRP A 194 14.42 9.82 6.12
N PRO A 195 14.73 9.61 4.82
CA PRO A 195 15.15 10.68 3.94
C PRO A 195 14.07 11.77 3.82
N LYS A 196 14.47 13.01 4.09
CA LYS A 196 13.55 14.16 4.16
C LYS A 196 13.30 14.74 2.76
N ILE A 197 12.12 15.35 2.57
CA ILE A 197 11.78 16.05 1.31
C ILE A 197 12.82 17.12 0.96
N SER A 198 13.33 17.89 1.92
CA SER A 198 14.37 18.89 1.65
C SER A 198 15.73 18.30 1.25
N GLN A 199 15.94 17.00 1.46
CA GLN A 199 17.19 16.33 1.10
C GLN A 199 17.13 15.71 -0.29
N ILE A 200 16.03 15.04 -0.62
CA ILE A 200 15.90 14.21 -1.82
C ILE A 200 14.70 14.55 -2.70
N GLY A 201 14.01 15.65 -2.41
CA GLY A 201 12.80 16.04 -3.12
C GLY A 201 11.57 15.20 -2.78
N LYS A 202 10.42 15.63 -3.28
CA LYS A 202 9.13 14.97 -3.01
C LYS A 202 8.99 13.64 -3.74
N ASP A 203 9.47 13.59 -4.97
CA ASP A 203 9.54 12.41 -5.80
C ASP A 203 10.47 11.35 -5.19
N GLY A 204 11.67 11.75 -4.75
CA GLY A 204 12.57 10.86 -4.02
C GLY A 204 11.94 10.33 -2.74
N ALA A 205 11.28 11.19 -1.96
CA ALA A 205 10.58 10.77 -0.73
C ALA A 205 9.42 9.80 -1.02
N HIS A 206 8.66 10.02 -2.10
CA HIS A 206 7.58 9.12 -2.51
C HIS A 206 8.11 7.78 -3.03
N ASN A 207 9.15 7.78 -3.88
CA ASN A 207 9.77 6.56 -4.39
C ASN A 207 10.41 5.74 -3.27
N PHE A 208 11.08 6.38 -2.30
CA PHE A 208 11.58 5.68 -1.12
C PHE A 208 10.45 5.02 -0.33
N TRP A 209 9.35 5.75 -0.15
CA TRP A 209 8.16 5.21 0.50
C TRP A 209 7.56 4.02 -0.25
N LEU A 210 7.46 4.05 -1.59
CA LEU A 210 6.97 2.91 -2.39
C LEU A 210 7.79 1.65 -2.12
N ILE A 211 9.12 1.78 -2.11
CA ILE A 211 10.01 0.66 -1.80
C ILE A 211 9.76 0.10 -0.40
N VAL A 212 9.62 0.95 0.61
CA VAL A 212 9.30 0.53 1.98
C VAL A 212 7.91 -0.12 2.04
N GLN A 213 6.93 0.46 1.34
CA GLN A 213 5.56 -0.04 1.26
C GLN A 213 5.49 -1.44 0.64
N HIS A 214 6.34 -1.74 -0.34
CA HIS A 214 6.41 -3.05 -1.00
C HIS A 214 7.25 -4.09 -0.25
N SER A 215 7.89 -3.71 0.85
CA SER A 215 8.71 -4.61 1.68
C SER A 215 7.89 -5.47 2.65
N ASP A 216 6.78 -6.07 2.21
CA ASP A 216 5.88 -6.87 3.07
C ASP A 216 6.52 -8.12 3.67
N GLN A 217 7.58 -8.62 3.03
CA GLN A 217 8.39 -9.72 3.52
C GLN A 217 9.17 -9.37 4.80
N ASP A 218 9.26 -8.09 5.18
CA ASP A 218 9.96 -7.65 6.39
C ASP A 218 9.18 -6.55 7.14
N ILE A 219 8.18 -7.00 7.91
CA ILE A 219 7.32 -6.13 8.71
C ILE A 219 8.12 -5.39 9.81
N LEU A 220 9.19 -5.99 10.35
CA LEU A 220 10.04 -5.31 11.34
C LEU A 220 10.76 -4.11 10.73
N PHE A 221 11.24 -4.23 9.49
CA PHE A 221 11.78 -3.10 8.75
C PHE A 221 10.72 -2.02 8.51
N GLN A 222 9.50 -2.39 8.09
CA GLN A 222 8.41 -1.42 7.92
C GLN A 222 8.06 -0.69 9.22
N LYS A 223 8.05 -1.39 10.36
CA LYS A 223 7.87 -0.78 11.70
C LYS A 223 8.98 0.22 12.01
N LYS A 224 10.24 -0.15 11.78
CA LYS A 224 11.38 0.76 11.98
C LYS A 224 11.29 1.99 11.08
N ALA A 225 10.87 1.82 9.82
CA ALA A 225 10.64 2.93 8.92
C ALA A 225 9.53 3.86 9.43
N LEU A 226 8.42 3.31 9.96
CA LEU A 226 7.36 4.10 10.61
C LEU A 226 7.88 4.90 11.81
N GLU A 227 8.73 4.32 12.65
CA GLU A 227 9.36 5.03 13.78
C GLU A 227 10.20 6.23 13.31
N GLU A 228 10.93 6.08 12.20
CA GLU A 228 11.68 7.20 11.61
C GLU A 228 10.75 8.26 10.98
N MET A 229 9.66 7.85 10.32
CA MET A 229 8.64 8.78 9.80
C MET A 229 7.92 9.52 10.92
N GLU A 230 7.63 8.87 12.05
CA GLU A 230 6.94 9.46 13.21
C GLU A 230 7.67 10.72 13.71
N LYS A 231 9.01 10.68 13.74
CA LYS A 231 9.87 11.80 14.15
C LYS A 231 9.71 13.04 13.27
N LEU A 232 9.17 12.88 12.06
CA LEU A 232 8.97 13.96 11.09
C LEU A 232 7.52 14.44 11.01
N LYS A 233 6.59 13.84 11.77
CA LYS A 233 5.20 14.31 11.79
C LYS A 233 5.08 15.76 12.24
N GLY A 234 4.16 16.49 11.63
CA GLY A 234 3.97 17.93 11.87
C GLY A 234 5.03 18.82 11.20
N THR A 235 6.05 18.25 10.58
CA THR A 235 6.99 18.98 9.73
C THR A 235 6.54 18.95 8.26
N LYS A 236 7.18 19.74 7.40
CA LYS A 236 7.00 19.67 5.94
C LYS A 236 8.01 18.73 5.26
N GLU A 237 8.71 17.89 6.04
CA GLU A 237 9.76 17.00 5.55
C GLU A 237 9.24 15.60 5.21
N LEU A 238 7.95 15.35 5.41
CA LEU A 238 7.27 14.09 5.20
C LEU A 238 5.91 14.33 4.54
N GLU A 239 5.57 13.53 3.53
CA GLU A 239 4.21 13.45 3.01
C GLU A 239 3.38 12.61 3.98
N ILE A 240 2.48 13.25 4.75
CA ILE A 240 1.77 12.60 5.85
C ILE A 240 0.83 11.48 5.38
N GLU A 241 0.38 11.54 4.12
CA GLU A 241 -0.37 10.47 3.48
C GLU A 241 0.44 9.17 3.41
N ASN A 242 1.70 9.23 2.97
CA ASN A 242 2.59 8.07 2.91
C ASN A 242 2.72 7.39 4.29
N TYR A 243 2.76 8.17 5.38
CA TYR A 243 2.75 7.62 6.74
C TYR A 243 1.46 6.85 7.02
N ALA A 244 0.29 7.44 6.74
CA ALA A 244 -0.99 6.79 7.02
C ALA A 244 -1.16 5.48 6.24
N PHE A 245 -0.69 5.44 4.99
CA PHE A 245 -0.71 4.23 4.16
C PHE A 245 0.22 3.14 4.71
N LEU A 246 1.47 3.49 5.04
CA LEU A 246 2.40 2.52 5.61
C LEU A 246 1.91 2.00 6.96
N TYR A 247 1.38 2.88 7.80
CA TYR A 247 0.84 2.53 9.11
C TYR A 247 -0.29 1.51 8.99
N ASP A 248 -1.30 1.80 8.17
CA ASP A 248 -2.43 0.90 7.97
C ASP A 248 -2.01 -0.43 7.33
N ARG A 249 -1.03 -0.44 6.42
CA ARG A 249 -0.49 -1.68 5.83
C ARG A 249 0.18 -2.54 6.89
N VAL A 250 1.03 -1.95 7.75
CA VAL A 250 1.67 -2.66 8.87
C VAL A 250 0.62 -3.22 9.83
N GLN A 251 -0.40 -2.43 10.21
CA GLN A 251 -1.49 -2.91 11.05
C GLN A 251 -2.20 -4.11 10.43
N CYS A 252 -2.55 -4.00 9.16
CA CYS A 252 -3.22 -5.04 8.41
C CYS A 252 -2.38 -6.33 8.28
N ASN A 253 -1.07 -6.23 8.05
CA ASN A 253 -0.14 -7.36 7.97
C ASN A 253 0.08 -8.01 9.33
N LEU A 254 -0.03 -7.24 10.42
CA LEU A 254 -0.05 -7.73 11.80
C LEU A 254 -1.43 -8.27 12.24
N ASN A 255 -2.37 -8.45 11.31
CA ASN A 255 -3.73 -8.92 11.59
C ASN A 255 -4.49 -8.02 12.59
N TYR A 256 -4.21 -6.72 12.56
CA TYR A 256 -4.99 -5.70 13.25
C TYR A 256 -5.93 -4.99 12.27
N LYS A 257 -6.98 -4.37 12.82
CA LYS A 257 -7.78 -3.40 12.07
C LYS A 257 -6.91 -2.19 11.71
N GLN A 258 -7.12 -1.64 10.53
CA GLN A 258 -6.47 -0.39 10.12
C GLN A 258 -7.10 0.82 10.83
N VAL A 259 -6.41 1.96 10.80
CA VAL A 259 -6.78 3.18 11.53
C VAL A 259 -7.33 4.27 10.61
N TYR A 260 -6.70 4.48 9.45
CA TYR A 260 -7.03 5.57 8.54
C TYR A 260 -7.86 5.11 7.34
N GLY A 261 -7.96 3.80 7.07
CA GLY A 261 -8.78 3.27 5.98
C GLY A 261 -8.12 3.36 4.61
N THR A 262 -6.80 3.23 4.54
CA THR A 262 -6.05 3.29 3.26
C THR A 262 -6.06 1.97 2.49
N GLN A 263 -6.20 0.83 3.18
CA GLN A 263 -6.15 -0.51 2.59
C GLN A 263 -7.56 -1.01 2.20
N VAL A 264 -7.65 -1.68 1.05
CA VAL A 264 -8.90 -2.18 0.46
C VAL A 264 -8.88 -3.71 0.29
N ASN A 265 -10.06 -4.31 0.23
CA ASN A 265 -10.26 -5.71 -0.16
C ASN A 265 -10.34 -5.79 -1.68
N TRP A 266 -9.44 -6.53 -2.29
CA TRP A 266 -9.42 -6.77 -3.74
C TRP A 266 -10.23 -8.02 -4.10
N THR A 267 -11.02 -7.94 -5.17
CA THR A 267 -11.69 -9.09 -5.78
C THR A 267 -10.69 -9.93 -6.58
N GLN A 268 -11.09 -11.13 -6.98
CA GLN A 268 -10.27 -11.98 -7.88
C GLN A 268 -10.00 -11.30 -9.23
N ASN A 269 -10.86 -10.36 -9.63
CA ASN A 269 -10.70 -9.57 -10.85
C ASN A 269 -9.84 -8.31 -10.63
N GLY A 270 -9.16 -8.17 -9.48
CA GLY A 270 -8.32 -7.02 -9.18
C GLY A 270 -9.10 -5.72 -8.97
N GLU A 271 -10.39 -5.77 -8.65
CA GLU A 271 -11.19 -4.58 -8.34
C GLU A 271 -11.27 -4.39 -6.82
N ALA A 272 -11.25 -3.15 -6.33
CA ALA A 272 -11.47 -2.90 -4.92
C ALA A 272 -12.97 -2.98 -4.59
N SER A 273 -13.32 -3.81 -3.61
CA SER A 273 -14.71 -4.07 -3.22
C SER A 273 -15.17 -3.27 -2.00
N SER A 274 -14.26 -2.99 -1.08
CA SER A 274 -14.52 -2.34 0.21
C SER A 274 -13.19 -1.97 0.88
N PHE A 275 -13.23 -1.15 1.93
CA PHE A 275 -12.10 -1.04 2.84
C PHE A 275 -11.92 -2.31 3.66
N ARG A 276 -10.67 -2.67 3.98
CA ARG A 276 -10.37 -3.64 5.04
C ARG A 276 -10.91 -3.11 6.38
N SER A 277 -11.17 -3.99 7.35
CA SER A 277 -11.78 -3.61 8.64
C SER A 277 -11.03 -2.47 9.33
N ILE A 278 -11.77 -1.43 9.70
CA ILE A 278 -11.26 -0.19 10.31
C ILE A 278 -11.69 -0.15 11.78
N ILE A 279 -10.78 0.18 12.69
CA ILE A 279 -11.11 0.35 14.12
C ILE A 279 -12.07 1.53 14.31
N LYS A 280 -13.16 1.36 15.07
CA LYS A 280 -14.16 2.43 15.31
C LYS A 280 -14.49 3.18 14.02
N GLU A 281 -15.00 2.44 13.03
CA GLU A 281 -15.11 2.88 11.63
C GLU A 281 -15.81 4.24 11.48
N ASN A 282 -16.82 4.53 12.32
CA ASN A 282 -17.56 5.80 12.34
C ASN A 282 -16.71 7.04 12.73
N GLU A 283 -15.54 6.85 13.33
CA GLU A 283 -14.62 7.92 13.73
C GLU A 283 -13.47 8.12 12.73
N THR A 284 -13.41 7.33 11.66
CA THR A 284 -12.28 7.33 10.73
C THR A 284 -12.05 8.67 10.07
N ASP A 285 -13.11 9.34 9.60
CA ASP A 285 -12.97 10.65 8.96
C ASP A 285 -12.44 11.73 9.93
N LYS A 286 -12.66 11.59 11.24
CA LYS A 286 -12.03 12.49 12.25
C LYS A 286 -10.52 12.29 12.30
N ARG A 287 -10.06 11.02 12.28
CA ARG A 287 -8.63 10.68 12.25
C ARG A 287 -7.99 11.11 10.93
N ARG A 288 -8.67 10.89 9.81
CA ARG A 288 -8.23 11.33 8.48
C ARG A 288 -8.08 12.84 8.41
N ALA A 289 -9.05 13.60 8.93
CA ALA A 289 -8.99 15.06 8.98
C ALA A 289 -7.80 15.59 9.80
N SER A 290 -7.42 14.90 10.89
CA SER A 290 -6.24 15.29 11.69
C SER A 290 -4.90 15.17 10.95
N LEU A 291 -4.87 14.40 9.86
CA LEU A 291 -3.72 14.22 8.97
C LEU A 291 -3.95 14.87 7.60
N GLU A 292 -4.93 15.75 7.46
CA GLU A 292 -5.27 16.42 6.18
C GLU A 292 -5.63 15.44 5.04
N LEU A 293 -6.11 14.23 5.38
CA LEU A 293 -6.55 13.21 4.42
C LEU A 293 -8.01 13.42 4.04
N LEU A 294 -8.33 13.14 2.77
CA LEU A 294 -9.70 13.22 2.24
C LEU A 294 -10.65 12.27 2.97
N PRO A 295 -11.92 12.62 3.21
CA PRO A 295 -12.91 11.70 3.78
C PRO A 295 -13.00 10.37 3.00
N LEU A 296 -13.28 9.26 3.69
CA LEU A 296 -13.34 7.92 3.07
C LEU A 296 -14.30 7.86 1.87
N ARG A 297 -15.41 8.62 1.93
CA ARG A 297 -16.39 8.68 0.82
C ARG A 297 -15.79 9.21 -0.49
N ILE A 298 -14.82 10.13 -0.41
CA ILE A 298 -14.13 10.68 -1.58
C ILE A 298 -12.99 9.75 -1.96
N TYR A 299 -12.22 9.29 -0.98
CA TYR A 299 -11.11 8.38 -1.20
C TYR A 299 -11.53 7.07 -1.89
N ALA A 300 -12.67 6.50 -1.51
CA ALA A 300 -13.25 5.29 -2.11
C ALA A 300 -13.51 5.42 -3.62
N LEU A 301 -13.80 6.64 -4.12
CA LEU A 301 -14.03 6.87 -5.54
C LEU A 301 -12.79 6.56 -6.38
N ASN A 302 -11.58 6.79 -5.84
CA ASN A 302 -10.32 6.43 -6.50
C ASN A 302 -10.18 4.91 -6.70
N TYR A 303 -10.89 4.13 -5.90
CA TYR A 303 -10.93 2.67 -5.96
C TYR A 303 -12.16 2.15 -6.70
N GLY A 304 -13.02 3.04 -7.20
CA GLY A 304 -14.18 2.67 -8.00
C GLY A 304 -15.40 2.19 -7.22
N PHE A 305 -15.45 2.41 -5.90
CA PHE A 305 -16.64 2.09 -5.11
C PHE A 305 -17.18 3.31 -4.35
N LYS A 306 -18.50 3.33 -4.16
CA LYS A 306 -19.16 4.33 -3.31
C LYS A 306 -19.08 3.87 -1.86
N TYR A 307 -18.86 4.81 -0.96
CA TYR A 307 -18.75 4.51 0.46
C TYR A 307 -19.58 5.48 1.30
N ILE A 308 -20.29 4.92 2.28
CA ILE A 308 -21.06 5.66 3.28
C ILE A 308 -20.47 5.29 4.64
N LEU A 309 -20.01 6.31 5.38
CA LEU A 309 -19.48 6.12 6.71
C LEU A 309 -20.59 5.58 7.64
N PRO A 310 -20.39 4.46 8.35
CA PRO A 310 -21.40 3.89 9.22
C PRO A 310 -21.67 4.78 10.43
N THR A 311 -22.87 4.67 11.00
CA THR A 311 -23.19 5.28 12.30
C THR A 311 -22.43 4.59 13.42
N ALA A 312 -22.31 5.26 14.58
CA ALA A 312 -21.64 4.68 15.75
C ALA A 312 -22.26 3.33 16.18
N ALA A 313 -23.60 3.21 16.13
CA ALA A 313 -24.29 1.96 16.45
C ALA A 313 -23.93 0.82 15.47
N ILE A 314 -23.88 1.11 14.16
CA ILE A 314 -23.52 0.12 13.14
C ILE A 314 -22.05 -0.31 13.31
N ALA A 315 -21.15 0.66 13.48
CA ALA A 315 -19.72 0.39 13.68
C ALA A 315 -19.48 -0.45 14.95
N SER A 316 -20.10 -0.09 16.08
CA SER A 316 -19.99 -0.84 17.33
C SER A 316 -20.54 -2.25 17.22
N LYS A 317 -21.67 -2.43 16.51
CA LYS A 317 -22.25 -3.76 16.28
C LYS A 317 -21.34 -4.65 15.44
N LYS A 318 -20.70 -4.09 14.41
CA LYS A 318 -19.70 -4.79 13.59
C LYS A 318 -18.48 -5.20 14.42
N ASP A 319 -17.95 -4.28 15.23
CA ASP A 319 -16.82 -4.55 16.12
C ASP A 319 -17.14 -5.63 17.16
N GLN A 320 -18.37 -5.64 17.70
CA GLN A 320 -18.82 -6.68 18.62
C GLN A 320 -18.96 -8.04 17.89
N LYS A 321 -19.58 -8.05 16.71
CA LYS A 321 -19.75 -9.26 15.91
C LYS A 321 -18.42 -9.92 15.56
N ASP A 322 -17.41 -9.14 15.15
CA ASP A 322 -16.07 -9.69 14.85
C ASP A 322 -15.48 -10.44 16.06
N LYS A 323 -15.68 -9.91 17.29
CA LYS A 323 -15.21 -10.55 18.53
C LYS A 323 -16.00 -11.82 18.87
N GLU A 324 -17.33 -11.76 18.74
CA GLU A 324 -18.21 -12.89 19.01
C GLU A 324 -17.95 -14.05 18.04
N ASP A 325 -17.83 -13.76 16.75
CA ASP A 325 -17.53 -14.75 15.70
C ASP A 325 -16.15 -15.38 15.97
N THR A 326 -15.13 -14.57 16.31
CA THR A 326 -13.80 -15.08 16.65
C THR A 326 -13.84 -16.01 17.87
N LEU A 327 -14.52 -15.62 18.93
CA LEU A 327 -14.63 -16.43 20.14
C LEU A 327 -15.39 -17.73 19.88
N SER A 328 -16.45 -17.68 19.07
CA SER A 328 -17.21 -18.85 18.66
C SER A 328 -16.34 -19.87 17.91
N LEU A 329 -15.52 -19.41 16.98
CA LEU A 329 -14.56 -20.23 16.23
C LEU A 329 -13.52 -20.86 17.16
N ILE A 330 -12.91 -20.07 18.05
CA ILE A 330 -11.92 -20.59 19.03
C ILE A 330 -12.55 -21.64 19.94
N ASN A 331 -13.75 -21.40 20.44
CA ASN A 331 -14.45 -22.36 21.31
C ASN A 331 -14.81 -23.65 20.57
N SER A 332 -15.19 -23.55 19.29
CA SER A 332 -15.43 -24.72 18.44
C SER A 332 -14.15 -25.51 18.21
N ALA A 333 -13.03 -24.83 17.93
CA ALA A 333 -11.71 -25.46 17.81
C ALA A 333 -11.32 -26.23 19.08
N LYS A 334 -11.56 -25.66 20.27
CA LYS A 334 -11.30 -26.33 21.56
C LYS A 334 -12.13 -27.60 21.74
N LYS A 335 -13.40 -27.61 21.30
CA LYS A 335 -14.24 -28.83 21.31
C LYS A 335 -13.75 -29.90 20.33
N TYR A 336 -13.38 -29.51 19.10
CA TYR A 336 -12.84 -30.45 18.12
C TYR A 336 -11.51 -31.08 18.57
N TYR A 337 -10.71 -30.34 19.34
CA TYR A 337 -9.50 -30.87 19.93
C TYR A 337 -9.79 -32.02 20.91
N GLU A 338 -10.86 -31.93 21.72
CA GLU A 338 -11.28 -33.00 22.64
C GLU A 338 -11.66 -34.28 21.90
N SER A 339 -12.33 -34.14 20.74
CA SER A 339 -12.69 -35.25 19.84
C SER A 339 -11.55 -35.71 18.92
N LYS A 340 -10.35 -35.11 19.01
CA LYS A 340 -9.19 -35.37 18.14
C LYS A 340 -9.44 -35.10 16.64
N GLU A 341 -10.38 -34.23 16.32
CA GLU A 341 -10.67 -33.79 14.95
C GLU A 341 -9.74 -32.63 14.54
N PHE A 342 -8.44 -32.90 14.43
CA PHE A 342 -7.41 -31.86 14.33
C PHE A 342 -7.51 -30.97 13.09
N GLN A 343 -8.04 -31.50 11.98
CA GLN A 343 -8.32 -30.70 10.78
C GLN A 343 -9.38 -29.63 11.07
N ASN A 344 -10.43 -29.97 11.82
CA ASN A 344 -11.46 -29.02 12.23
C ASN A 344 -10.92 -27.97 13.21
N VAL A 345 -9.93 -28.34 14.05
CA VAL A 345 -9.19 -27.36 14.88
C VAL A 345 -8.49 -26.34 14.00
N TYR A 346 -7.75 -26.81 12.97
CA TYR A 346 -7.07 -25.95 12.01
C TYR A 346 -8.05 -25.01 11.30
N GLU A 347 -9.13 -25.53 10.71
CA GLU A 347 -10.09 -24.72 9.96
C GLU A 347 -10.72 -23.62 10.80
N ASN A 348 -11.07 -23.90 12.05
CA ASN A 348 -11.64 -22.91 12.96
C ASN A 348 -10.62 -21.81 13.32
N TYR A 349 -9.38 -22.16 13.64
CA TYR A 349 -8.33 -21.15 13.91
C TYR A 349 -7.92 -20.37 12.66
N ASN A 350 -7.88 -21.00 11.49
CA ASN A 350 -7.65 -20.32 10.23
C ASN A 350 -8.74 -19.27 9.98
N ASN A 351 -10.02 -19.65 10.09
CA ASN A 351 -11.15 -18.74 9.94
C ASN A 351 -11.13 -17.60 10.99
N ALA A 352 -10.77 -17.91 12.24
CA ALA A 352 -10.62 -16.90 13.29
C ALA A 352 -9.50 -15.91 12.95
N SER A 353 -8.38 -16.40 12.41
CA SER A 353 -7.25 -15.56 12.00
C SER A 353 -7.56 -14.64 10.82
N MET A 354 -8.55 -14.97 9.99
CA MET A 354 -8.98 -14.12 8.87
C MET A 354 -9.80 -12.90 9.33
N ILE A 355 -10.30 -12.90 10.57
CA ILE A 355 -11.04 -11.76 11.15
C ILE A 355 -10.02 -10.74 11.69
N LEU A 356 -9.84 -9.63 10.97
CA LEU A 356 -8.88 -8.58 11.36
C LEU A 356 -9.20 -7.99 12.74
N GLY A 357 -8.21 -8.04 13.63
CA GLY A 357 -8.34 -7.63 15.03
C GLY A 357 -9.23 -8.55 15.87
N GLY A 358 -9.61 -9.72 15.36
CA GLY A 358 -10.43 -10.72 16.05
C GLY A 358 -9.65 -11.50 17.11
N MET A 359 -8.45 -12.00 16.76
CA MET A 359 -7.59 -12.74 17.70
C MET A 359 -6.60 -11.83 18.44
N THR A 360 -6.69 -11.86 19.77
CA THR A 360 -5.71 -11.24 20.67
C THR A 360 -4.39 -12.01 20.65
N SER A 361 -3.30 -11.36 21.08
CA SER A 361 -2.00 -12.01 21.17
C SER A 361 -1.99 -13.17 22.18
N ALA A 362 -2.79 -13.09 23.25
CA ALA A 362 -3.01 -14.22 24.16
C ALA A 362 -3.68 -15.41 23.45
N GLN A 363 -4.73 -15.17 22.66
CA GLN A 363 -5.41 -16.23 21.89
C GLN A 363 -4.51 -16.83 20.79
N ASN A 364 -3.67 -16.03 20.14
CA ASN A 364 -2.67 -16.53 19.20
C ASN A 364 -1.64 -17.42 19.92
N PHE A 365 -1.20 -17.05 21.13
CA PHE A 365 -0.27 -17.86 21.92
C PHE A 365 -0.92 -19.19 22.35
N GLU A 366 -2.18 -19.16 22.80
CA GLU A 366 -2.96 -20.36 23.09
C GLU A 366 -3.11 -21.27 21.86
N ALA A 367 -3.36 -20.68 20.68
CA ALA A 367 -3.43 -21.42 19.42
C ALA A 367 -2.08 -22.10 19.10
N ALA A 368 -0.98 -21.36 19.22
CA ALA A 368 0.37 -21.90 19.03
C ALA A 368 0.64 -23.10 19.94
N GLU A 369 0.33 -22.97 21.23
CA GLU A 369 0.48 -24.06 22.19
C GLU A 369 -0.38 -25.27 21.83
N LEU A 370 -1.63 -25.04 21.41
CA LEU A 370 -2.54 -26.11 21.00
C LEU A 370 -2.00 -26.88 19.80
N PHE A 371 -1.56 -26.19 18.75
CA PHE A 371 -0.98 -26.83 17.56
C PHE A 371 0.34 -27.53 17.86
N ALA A 372 1.15 -27.01 18.78
CA ALA A 372 2.33 -27.71 19.26
C ALA A 372 1.96 -29.02 20.00
N LYS A 373 0.90 -29.02 20.81
CA LYS A 373 0.39 -30.24 21.44
C LYS A 373 -0.14 -31.24 20.41
N ILE A 374 -0.83 -30.78 19.35
CA ILE A 374 -1.26 -31.65 18.24
C ILE A 374 -0.05 -32.27 17.55
N TYR A 375 0.94 -31.47 17.16
CA TYR A 375 2.19 -31.96 16.59
C TYR A 375 2.87 -33.00 17.49
N ASN A 376 2.91 -32.77 18.81
CA ASN A 376 3.52 -33.71 19.74
C ASN A 376 2.81 -35.07 19.79
N GLN A 377 1.52 -35.12 19.43
CA GLN A 377 0.71 -36.35 19.37
C GLN A 377 0.78 -37.03 17.99
N THR A 378 0.79 -36.25 16.90
CA THR A 378 0.65 -36.79 15.53
C THR A 378 1.97 -36.85 14.76
N ASN A 379 2.96 -36.04 15.15
CA ASN A 379 4.18 -35.73 14.39
C ASN A 379 3.89 -35.20 12.96
N GLU A 380 2.71 -34.65 12.69
CA GLU A 380 2.38 -34.04 11.40
C GLU A 380 2.94 -32.62 11.31
N GLU A 381 3.89 -32.43 10.39
CA GLU A 381 4.66 -31.20 10.19
C GLU A 381 3.82 -29.94 9.99
N GLN A 382 2.64 -30.06 9.39
CA GLN A 382 1.71 -28.94 9.20
C GLN A 382 1.40 -28.22 10.52
N TYR A 383 1.18 -28.95 11.62
CA TYR A 383 0.82 -28.36 12.91
C TYR A 383 2.01 -27.70 13.59
N ARG A 384 3.24 -28.17 13.33
CA ARG A 384 4.45 -27.45 13.75
C ARG A 384 4.56 -26.11 13.01
N SER A 385 4.33 -26.10 11.70
CA SER A 385 4.35 -24.87 10.91
C SER A 385 3.30 -23.87 11.40
N ILE A 386 2.07 -24.32 11.59
CA ILE A 386 0.96 -23.46 12.08
C ILE A 386 1.29 -22.89 13.47
N ALA A 387 1.83 -23.70 14.38
CA ALA A 387 2.23 -23.22 15.70
C ALA A 387 3.31 -22.12 15.61
N LEU A 388 4.30 -22.31 14.74
CA LEU A 388 5.33 -21.31 14.49
C LEU A 388 4.78 -20.05 13.81
N ASP A 389 3.74 -20.15 12.96
CA ASP A 389 3.09 -18.99 12.33
C ASP A 389 2.42 -18.08 13.37
N PHE A 390 1.70 -18.67 14.33
CA PHE A 390 1.11 -17.91 15.45
C PHE A 390 2.18 -17.28 16.36
N LEU A 391 3.28 -17.99 16.64
CA LEU A 391 4.40 -17.42 17.39
C LEU A 391 5.08 -16.28 16.61
N SER A 392 5.34 -16.45 15.31
CA SER A 392 5.89 -15.41 14.44
C SER A 392 5.01 -14.16 14.44
N LEU A 393 3.69 -14.31 14.33
CA LEU A 393 2.76 -13.17 14.39
C LEU A 393 2.88 -12.42 15.72
N ASN A 394 2.88 -13.14 16.85
CA ASN A 394 3.04 -12.51 18.17
C ASN A 394 4.41 -11.86 18.36
N HIS A 395 5.48 -12.45 17.82
CA HIS A 395 6.81 -11.85 17.82
C HIS A 395 6.80 -10.52 17.08
N LEU A 396 6.23 -10.48 15.86
CA LEU A 396 6.12 -9.26 15.05
C LEU A 396 5.27 -8.17 15.72
N ARG A 397 4.25 -8.59 16.50
CA ARG A 397 3.43 -7.69 17.34
C ARG A 397 4.21 -7.13 18.55
N GLY A 398 5.29 -7.78 18.97
CA GLY A 398 6.04 -7.42 20.18
C GLY A 398 5.42 -7.97 21.48
N ASP A 399 4.52 -8.95 21.37
CA ASP A 399 3.72 -9.47 22.49
C ASP A 399 4.21 -10.83 23.01
N LEU A 400 5.37 -11.30 22.54
CA LEU A 400 5.99 -12.52 23.07
C LEU A 400 6.89 -12.20 24.27
N ASN A 401 6.77 -13.04 25.29
CA ASN A 401 7.65 -13.04 26.45
C ASN A 401 8.59 -14.25 26.41
N LEU A 402 9.90 -14.00 26.44
CA LEU A 402 10.91 -15.06 26.37
C LEU A 402 10.75 -16.13 27.47
N LYS A 403 10.44 -15.72 28.71
CA LYS A 403 10.24 -16.65 29.82
C LYS A 403 9.01 -17.54 29.59
N SER A 404 7.89 -16.97 29.16
CA SER A 404 6.68 -17.75 28.83
C SER A 404 6.92 -18.72 27.67
N LEU A 405 7.71 -18.31 26.68
CA LEU A 405 8.03 -19.13 25.52
C LEU A 405 8.92 -20.33 25.89
N LEU A 406 10.00 -20.10 26.65
CA LEU A 406 10.96 -21.15 27.03
C LEU A 406 10.41 -22.09 28.12
N SER A 407 9.49 -21.63 28.98
CA SER A 407 8.91 -22.48 30.03
C SER A 407 7.77 -23.38 29.55
N ASN A 408 7.24 -23.16 28.35
CA ASN A 408 6.13 -23.95 27.81
C ASN A 408 6.65 -25.26 27.21
N ALA A 409 6.37 -26.38 27.88
CA ALA A 409 6.84 -27.71 27.48
C ALA A 409 6.34 -28.15 26.09
N ALA A 410 5.21 -27.61 25.61
CA ALA A 410 4.67 -27.95 24.29
C ALA A 410 5.64 -27.60 23.16
N PHE A 411 6.47 -26.57 23.33
CA PHE A 411 7.37 -26.07 22.30
C PHE A 411 8.77 -26.69 22.30
N GLN A 412 9.09 -27.60 23.23
CA GLN A 412 10.45 -28.17 23.34
C GLN A 412 10.94 -28.82 22.04
N LYS A 413 10.05 -29.49 21.30
CA LYS A 413 10.39 -30.09 20.00
C LYS A 413 10.69 -29.06 18.90
N PHE A 414 10.45 -27.76 19.14
CA PHE A 414 10.68 -26.71 18.16
C PHE A 414 12.06 -26.04 18.31
N TYR A 415 12.81 -26.35 19.38
CA TYR A 415 14.05 -25.63 19.70
C TYR A 415 15.13 -25.73 18.61
N SER A 416 15.10 -26.81 17.82
CA SER A 416 16.01 -27.00 16.69
C SER A 416 15.63 -26.18 15.45
N GLU A 417 14.37 -25.74 15.34
CA GLU A 417 13.84 -25.06 14.16
C GLU A 417 14.48 -23.68 14.00
N ASN A 418 14.86 -23.32 12.76
CA ASN A 418 15.45 -22.02 12.48
C ASN A 418 14.48 -20.89 12.83
N ARG A 419 13.20 -21.00 12.45
CA ARG A 419 12.17 -20.03 12.81
C ARG A 419 12.03 -19.81 14.32
N TRP A 420 12.19 -20.87 15.12
CA TRP A 420 12.19 -20.77 16.58
C TRP A 420 13.42 -20.01 17.07
N LYS A 421 14.61 -20.38 16.59
CA LYS A 421 15.88 -19.71 16.94
C LYS A 421 15.86 -18.24 16.57
N ASP A 422 15.29 -17.88 15.43
CA ASP A 422 15.15 -16.50 14.98
C ASP A 422 14.24 -15.68 15.91
N ILE A 423 13.09 -16.25 16.30
CA ILE A 423 12.17 -15.62 17.27
C ILE A 423 12.87 -15.46 18.62
N VAL A 424 13.51 -16.50 19.14
CA VAL A 424 14.14 -16.46 20.47
C VAL A 424 15.37 -15.55 20.49
N GLY A 425 16.19 -15.55 19.44
CA GLY A 425 17.40 -14.74 19.37
C GLY A 425 17.15 -13.24 19.17
N SER A 426 15.92 -12.85 18.85
CA SER A 426 15.51 -11.46 18.64
C SER A 426 14.67 -10.87 19.78
N LEU A 427 14.26 -11.70 20.76
CA LEU A 427 13.63 -11.29 22.02
C LEU A 427 14.70 -11.07 23.10
#